data_AF-A0A0F9N0W5-F1
#
_entry.id   AF-A0A0F9N0W5-F1
#
_cell.length_a   1.000
_cell.length_b   1.000
_cell.length_c   1.000
_cell.angle_alpha   90.00
_cell.angle_beta   90.00
_cell.angle_gamma   90.00
#
_symmetry.space_group_name_H-M   'P 1'
#
loop_
_entity.id
_entity.type
_entity.pdbx_description
1 polymer ?
#
loop_
_entity_poly.entity_id
_entity_poly.type
_entity_poly.pdbx_seq_one_letter_code
_entity_poly.pdbx_strand_id
1 'polypeptide(L)'
;SQKITNEALIQALSEARVDGASAGLVFAPELSTFMGVDATKSGLIPTLTDLYDSPSDWSYRTRGRGVEELKNVTITILAASTKDWLRSSIPADAVGGGFTSRIIFICRERPSKPILFPELSPDIGQLKSNLIGDLNIIREMKGPILISHTARALAEEWYKRELYKTRDPKLEGYFARKHDTMFKVAMILSVSEGEDRVVTDRHIEKALFMLEENEYGLEGLVASVVANPIGGDTEKILDIIKRAGTIKHSELLRKCWRFASADVVSQMVKTLVESKEIKSELEKDNRTLIYTRI
;
A
#
# COMPACT_ATOMS: atom_id res chain seq x y z
N SER A 1 14.97 -8.78 15.15
CA SER A 1 14.48 -8.50 13.79
C SER A 1 15.24 -9.40 12.84
N GLN A 2 14.63 -10.49 12.37
CA GLN A 2 15.31 -11.48 11.52
C GLN A 2 15.07 -11.11 10.06
N LYS A 3 16.14 -10.71 9.35
CA LYS A 3 16.14 -10.63 7.89
C LYS A 3 15.94 -12.05 7.36
N ILE A 4 14.90 -12.27 6.56
CA ILE A 4 14.64 -13.55 5.90
C ILE A 4 15.12 -13.45 4.45
N THR A 5 15.90 -14.42 3.99
CA THR A 5 16.31 -14.51 2.58
C THR A 5 15.21 -15.16 1.75
N ASN A 6 15.31 -15.08 0.42
CA ASN A 6 14.36 -15.74 -0.46
C ASN A 6 14.30 -17.25 -0.21
N GLU A 7 15.47 -17.89 -0.09
CA GLU A 7 15.60 -19.31 0.18
C GLU A 7 15.02 -19.68 1.56
N ALA A 8 15.23 -18.84 2.57
CA ALA A 8 14.68 -19.08 3.90
C ALA A 8 13.15 -18.96 3.90
N LEU A 9 12.57 -18.06 3.11
CA LEU A 9 11.12 -17.96 2.94
C LEU A 9 10.56 -19.22 2.25
N ILE A 10 11.19 -19.67 1.16
CA ILE A 10 10.76 -20.86 0.42
C ILE A 10 10.85 -22.09 1.31
N GLN A 11 11.95 -22.24 2.05
CA GLN A 11 12.14 -23.32 3.01
C GLN A 11 11.05 -23.27 4.09
N ALA A 12 10.76 -22.11 4.67
CA ALA A 12 9.72 -21.97 5.69
C ALA A 12 8.32 -22.35 5.15
N LEU A 13 7.98 -21.97 3.92
CA LEU A 13 6.73 -22.38 3.27
C LEU A 13 6.68 -23.89 3.00
N SER A 14 7.82 -24.47 2.64
CA SER A 14 7.95 -25.92 2.42
C SER A 14 7.80 -26.72 3.73
N GLU A 15 8.28 -26.18 4.84
CA GLU A 15 8.15 -26.79 6.17
C GLU A 15 6.75 -26.59 6.78
N ALA A 16 6.10 -25.45 6.52
CA ALA A 16 4.79 -25.09 7.05
C ALA A 16 3.60 -25.77 6.34
N ARG A 17 3.81 -26.92 5.68
CA ARG A 17 2.76 -27.59 4.92
C ARG A 17 1.62 -28.09 5.81
N VAL A 18 0.39 -27.76 5.41
CA VAL A 18 -0.84 -28.27 6.02
C VAL A 18 -1.66 -28.93 4.92
N ASP A 19 -2.08 -30.17 5.12
CA ASP A 19 -2.84 -30.96 4.13
C ASP A 19 -2.21 -30.99 2.72
N GLY A 20 -0.87 -30.93 2.66
CA GLY A 20 -0.11 -30.90 1.41
C GLY A 20 -0.05 -29.54 0.71
N ALA A 21 -0.73 -28.51 1.23
CA ALA A 21 -0.67 -27.13 0.77
C ALA A 21 0.43 -26.34 1.50
N SER A 22 1.10 -25.45 0.79
CA SER A 22 2.18 -24.61 1.31
C SER A 22 1.61 -23.21 1.60
N ALA A 23 1.00 -23.05 2.77
CA ALA A 23 0.34 -21.80 3.16
C ALA A 23 1.13 -21.08 4.27
N GLY A 24 1.26 -19.75 4.18
CA GLY A 24 2.02 -18.97 5.16
C GLY A 24 1.58 -17.52 5.30
N LEU A 25 1.73 -16.98 6.51
CA LEU A 25 1.59 -15.57 6.84
C LEU A 25 2.97 -14.98 7.15
N VAL A 26 3.39 -14.01 6.35
CA VAL A 26 4.51 -13.14 6.67
C VAL A 26 3.99 -11.95 7.46
N PHE A 27 4.35 -11.87 8.74
CA PHE A 27 4.07 -10.73 9.58
C PHE A 27 5.33 -9.90 9.80
N ALA A 28 5.34 -8.67 9.28
CA ALA A 28 6.48 -7.76 9.33
C ALA A 28 6.09 -6.43 10.00
N PRO A 29 6.32 -6.26 11.32
CA PRO A 29 6.05 -4.99 12.02
C PRO A 29 6.77 -3.78 11.43
N GLU A 30 7.84 -4.02 10.68
CA GLU A 30 8.59 -3.01 9.94
C GLU A 30 9.05 -3.61 8.60
N LEU A 31 8.44 -3.18 7.50
CA LEU A 31 8.60 -3.76 6.16
C LEU A 31 10.05 -3.69 5.68
N SER A 32 10.79 -2.65 6.06
CA SER A 32 12.21 -2.49 5.67
C SER A 32 13.09 -3.65 6.17
N THR A 33 12.68 -4.36 7.22
CA THR A 33 13.39 -5.55 7.71
C THR A 33 13.22 -6.77 6.79
N PHE A 34 12.09 -6.83 6.07
CA PHE A 34 11.73 -7.89 5.14
C PHE A 34 12.12 -7.53 3.69
N MET A 35 11.94 -6.26 3.30
CA MET A 35 12.10 -5.74 1.93
C MET A 35 13.21 -4.69 1.79
N GLY A 36 14.29 -4.79 2.57
CA GLY A 36 15.42 -3.86 2.44
C GLY A 36 16.09 -3.92 1.06
N VAL A 37 17.11 -3.08 0.83
CA VAL A 37 17.85 -2.95 -0.46
C VAL A 37 18.33 -4.30 -1.03
N ASP A 38 18.57 -5.28 -0.17
CA ASP A 38 19.00 -6.63 -0.55
C ASP A 38 17.87 -7.49 -1.14
N ALA A 39 16.59 -7.21 -0.82
CA ALA A 39 15.44 -8.00 -1.28
C ALA A 39 15.24 -7.96 -2.80
N THR A 40 15.54 -6.80 -3.43
CA THR A 40 15.54 -6.65 -4.88
C THR A 40 16.69 -7.45 -5.51
N LYS A 41 17.85 -7.50 -4.85
CA LYS A 41 19.03 -8.25 -5.33
C LYS A 41 18.91 -9.75 -5.10
N SER A 42 18.19 -10.18 -4.06
CA SER A 42 18.01 -11.58 -3.70
C SER A 42 16.88 -12.28 -4.48
N GLY A 43 16.17 -11.57 -5.35
CA GLY A 43 15.03 -12.13 -6.10
C GLY A 43 13.76 -12.33 -5.29
N LEU A 44 13.68 -11.77 -4.07
CA LEU A 44 12.51 -11.93 -3.20
C LEU A 44 11.26 -11.27 -3.80
N ILE A 45 11.38 -10.07 -4.36
CA ILE A 45 10.25 -9.35 -4.97
C ILE A 45 9.62 -10.13 -6.14
N PRO A 46 10.40 -10.63 -7.11
CA PRO A 46 9.88 -11.55 -8.13
C PRO A 46 9.20 -12.79 -7.56
N THR A 47 9.82 -13.47 -6.59
CA THR A 47 9.23 -14.66 -5.95
C THR A 47 7.89 -14.34 -5.28
N LEU A 48 7.78 -13.25 -4.52
CA LEU A 48 6.50 -12.84 -3.92
C LEU A 48 5.44 -12.49 -4.97
N THR A 49 5.86 -11.91 -6.10
CA THR A 49 4.97 -11.59 -7.22
C THR A 49 4.43 -12.85 -7.88
N ASP A 50 5.27 -13.87 -8.07
CA ASP A 50 4.86 -15.16 -8.63
C ASP A 50 3.94 -15.93 -7.68
N LEU A 51 4.23 -15.90 -6.37
CA LEU A 51 3.44 -16.59 -5.36
C LEU A 51 2.07 -15.93 -5.11
N TYR A 52 1.89 -14.66 -5.47
CA TYR A 52 0.62 -13.94 -5.31
C TYR A 52 -0.55 -14.64 -6.02
N ASP A 53 -0.30 -15.20 -7.20
CA ASP A 53 -1.31 -15.87 -8.02
C ASP A 53 -1.66 -17.28 -7.51
N SER A 54 -1.13 -17.67 -6.34
CA SER A 54 -1.43 -18.92 -5.62
C SER A 54 -1.25 -20.18 -6.50
N PRO A 55 -0.05 -20.42 -7.05
CA PRO A 55 0.19 -21.52 -7.97
C PRO A 55 -0.06 -22.89 -7.33
N SER A 56 -0.64 -23.83 -8.09
CA SER A 56 -0.78 -25.23 -7.67
C SER A 56 0.57 -25.92 -7.51
N ASP A 57 1.52 -25.55 -8.37
CA ASP A 57 2.85 -26.13 -8.44
C ASP A 57 3.85 -25.01 -8.65
N TRP A 58 4.84 -24.91 -7.75
CA TRP A 58 5.89 -23.92 -7.85
C TRP A 58 7.23 -24.57 -7.51
N SER A 59 8.27 -24.30 -8.30
CA SER A 59 9.58 -24.91 -8.10
C SER A 59 10.68 -23.87 -8.13
N TYR A 60 11.66 -24.04 -7.25
CA TYR A 60 12.82 -23.16 -7.14
C TYR A 60 14.10 -23.98 -7.13
N ARG A 61 14.99 -23.69 -8.09
CA ARG A 61 16.28 -24.39 -8.20
C ARG A 61 17.36 -23.56 -7.53
N THR A 62 17.94 -24.10 -6.47
CA THR A 62 19.13 -23.53 -5.82
C THR A 62 20.39 -24.19 -6.36
N ARG A 63 21.51 -23.45 -6.39
CA ARG A 63 22.80 -24.00 -6.84
C ARG A 63 23.37 -25.06 -5.89
N GLY A 64 23.01 -25.03 -4.61
CA GLY A 64 23.61 -25.89 -3.57
C GLY A 64 22.67 -26.90 -2.90
N ARG A 65 21.35 -26.65 -2.85
CA ARG A 65 20.38 -27.50 -2.12
C ARG A 65 19.45 -28.31 -3.03
N GLY A 66 19.56 -28.18 -4.35
CA GLY A 66 18.69 -28.86 -5.31
C GLY A 66 17.42 -28.06 -5.62
N VAL A 67 16.34 -28.76 -5.98
CA VAL A 67 15.04 -28.18 -6.34
C VAL A 67 14.10 -28.25 -5.14
N GLU A 68 13.58 -27.11 -4.71
CA GLU A 68 12.50 -27.03 -3.73
C GLU A 68 11.16 -26.92 -4.45
N GLU A 69 10.21 -27.80 -4.12
CA GLU A 69 8.87 -27.81 -4.71
C GLU A 69 7.83 -27.42 -3.67
N LEU A 70 7.04 -26.40 -3.98
CA LEU A 70 5.87 -26.00 -3.21
C LEU A 70 4.60 -26.42 -3.95
N LYS A 71 3.58 -26.85 -3.20
CA LYS A 71 2.27 -27.28 -3.74
C LYS A 71 1.15 -26.44 -3.13
N ASN A 72 0.14 -26.10 -3.94
CA ASN A 72 -1.01 -25.28 -3.57
C ASN A 72 -0.60 -24.09 -2.69
N VAL A 73 0.22 -23.22 -3.27
CA VAL A 73 0.91 -22.19 -2.49
C VAL A 73 -0.05 -21.06 -2.19
N THR A 74 -0.05 -20.57 -0.95
CA THR A 74 -0.80 -19.37 -0.57
C THR A 74 0.01 -18.56 0.41
N ILE A 75 0.38 -17.35 0.04
CA ILE A 75 1.11 -16.44 0.90
C ILE A 75 0.27 -15.21 1.23
N THR A 76 0.23 -14.86 2.50
CA THR A 76 -0.33 -13.60 2.97
C THR A 76 0.79 -12.77 3.58
N ILE A 77 0.79 -11.46 3.31
CA ILE A 77 1.75 -10.53 3.90
C ILE A 77 0.96 -9.48 4.66
N LEU A 78 1.26 -9.34 5.95
CA LEU A 78 0.80 -8.22 6.77
C LEU A 78 2.03 -7.48 7.28
N ALA A 79 2.21 -6.26 6.78
CA ALA A 79 3.38 -5.47 7.10
C ALA A 79 3.02 -4.02 7.45
N ALA A 80 3.83 -3.43 8.31
CA ALA A 80 3.77 -2.00 8.63
C ALA A 80 5.05 -1.31 8.16
N SER A 81 4.95 -0.05 7.75
CA SER A 81 6.09 0.75 7.30
C SER A 81 5.79 2.23 7.51
N THR A 82 6.83 3.06 7.48
CA THR A 82 6.67 4.52 7.38
C THR A 82 6.62 4.94 5.91
N LYS A 83 6.03 6.12 5.64
CA LYS A 83 6.00 6.67 4.27
C LYS A 83 7.41 6.81 3.70
N ASP A 84 8.35 7.38 4.45
CA ASP A 84 9.72 7.61 3.99
C ASP A 84 10.45 6.30 3.66
N TRP A 85 10.29 5.27 4.50
CA TRP A 85 10.88 3.96 4.22
C TRP A 85 10.25 3.28 3.02
N LEU A 86 8.94 3.45 2.80
CA LEU A 86 8.30 2.88 1.61
C LEU A 86 8.88 3.47 0.33
N ARG A 87 9.14 4.79 0.30
CA ARG A 87 9.78 5.46 -0.84
C ARG A 87 11.19 4.93 -1.12
N SER A 88 11.98 4.67 -0.08
CA SER A 88 13.36 4.20 -0.25
C SER A 88 13.48 2.70 -0.48
N SER A 89 12.47 1.90 -0.09
CA SER A 89 12.53 0.43 -0.11
C SER A 89 11.83 -0.19 -1.31
N ILE A 90 10.91 0.53 -1.95
CA ILE A 90 10.26 0.08 -3.19
C ILE A 90 10.98 0.72 -4.37
N PRO A 91 11.72 -0.05 -5.17
CA PRO A 91 12.36 0.46 -6.39
C PRO A 91 11.33 1.09 -7.33
N ALA A 92 11.68 2.18 -8.01
CA ALA A 92 10.77 2.87 -8.92
C ALA A 92 10.25 1.98 -10.06
N ASP A 93 11.02 0.96 -10.46
CA ASP A 93 10.64 -0.08 -11.42
C ASP A 93 9.66 -1.12 -10.83
N ALA A 94 9.69 -1.35 -9.51
CA ALA A 94 8.68 -2.16 -8.82
C ALA A 94 7.35 -1.38 -8.64
N VAL A 95 7.39 -0.05 -8.75
CA VAL A 95 6.21 0.81 -8.89
C VAL A 95 5.72 0.70 -10.35
N GLY A 96 4.62 -0.01 -10.56
CA GLY A 96 4.13 -0.35 -11.91
C GLY A 96 4.62 -1.70 -12.44
N GLY A 97 5.76 -2.22 -11.97
CA GLY A 97 6.29 -3.56 -12.29
C GLY A 97 5.50 -4.75 -11.71
N GLY A 98 4.27 -4.53 -11.27
CA GLY A 98 3.36 -5.59 -10.84
C GLY A 98 3.37 -5.94 -9.35
N PHE A 99 4.45 -5.68 -8.62
CA PHE A 99 4.51 -5.99 -7.18
C PHE A 99 3.61 -5.05 -6.36
N THR A 100 3.81 -3.74 -6.51
CA THR A 100 3.03 -2.71 -5.80
C THR A 100 1.53 -2.79 -6.08
N SER A 101 1.14 -3.16 -7.30
CA SER A 101 -0.27 -3.33 -7.68
C SER A 101 -0.98 -4.51 -6.99
N ARG A 102 -0.22 -5.43 -6.38
CA ARG A 102 -0.73 -6.60 -5.65
C ARG A 102 -0.85 -6.35 -4.14
N ILE A 103 -0.47 -5.15 -3.68
CA ILE A 103 -0.47 -4.77 -2.28
C ILE A 103 -1.50 -3.68 -2.03
N ILE A 104 -2.29 -3.85 -0.97
CA ILE A 104 -3.20 -2.81 -0.47
C ILE A 104 -2.42 -1.96 0.53
N PHE A 105 -2.08 -0.73 0.14
CA PHE A 105 -1.45 0.22 1.05
C PHE A 105 -2.53 0.94 1.87
N ILE A 106 -2.51 0.74 3.20
CA ILE A 106 -3.40 1.44 4.13
C ILE A 106 -2.62 2.58 4.77
N CYS A 107 -2.98 3.82 4.42
CA CYS A 107 -2.29 5.01 4.89
C CYS A 107 -3.19 5.92 5.74
N ARG A 108 -2.71 6.29 6.92
CA ARG A 108 -3.31 7.32 7.77
C ARG A 108 -2.24 8.28 8.23
N GLU A 109 -2.44 9.57 8.00
CA GLU A 109 -1.48 10.61 8.41
C GLU A 109 -1.68 11.07 9.84
N ARG A 110 -2.92 10.97 10.33
CA ARG A 110 -3.32 11.44 11.64
C ARG A 110 -4.07 10.34 12.38
N PRO A 111 -3.90 10.22 13.70
CA PRO A 111 -4.73 9.34 14.52
C PRO A 111 -6.21 9.70 14.32
N SER A 112 -7.05 8.68 14.14
CA SER A 112 -8.51 8.88 14.05
C SER A 112 -9.12 9.28 15.38
N LYS A 113 -8.47 8.93 16.49
CA LYS A 113 -8.90 9.27 17.86
C LYS A 113 -7.66 9.69 18.68
N PRO A 114 -7.64 10.89 19.30
CA PRO A 114 -6.54 11.35 20.14
C PRO A 114 -6.67 10.78 21.57
N ILE A 115 -6.63 9.46 21.71
CA ILE A 115 -6.73 8.79 23.01
C ILE A 115 -5.33 8.57 23.56
N LEU A 116 -4.96 9.33 24.60
CA LEU A 116 -3.65 9.22 25.25
C LEU A 116 -3.54 7.97 26.14
N PHE A 117 -4.60 7.68 26.89
CA PHE A 117 -4.69 6.52 27.78
C PHE A 117 -5.83 5.63 27.32
N PRO A 118 -5.57 4.60 26.50
CA PRO A 118 -6.61 3.69 26.07
C PRO A 118 -7.08 2.85 27.25
N GLU A 119 -8.36 2.97 27.60
CA GLU A 119 -9.00 2.09 28.58
C GLU A 119 -9.55 0.85 27.87
N LEU A 120 -9.29 -0.32 28.45
CA LEU A 120 -9.86 -1.56 27.95
C LEU A 120 -11.32 -1.65 28.37
N SER A 121 -12.21 -1.89 27.41
CA SER A 121 -13.62 -2.17 27.71
C SER A 121 -13.72 -3.41 28.63
N PRO A 122 -14.63 -3.43 29.62
CA PRO A 122 -14.91 -4.61 30.44
C PRO A 122 -15.19 -5.87 29.62
N ASP A 123 -15.76 -5.71 28.41
CA ASP A 123 -16.18 -6.81 27.54
C ASP A 123 -15.05 -7.38 26.68
N ILE A 124 -13.83 -6.83 26.76
CA ILE A 124 -12.75 -7.20 25.83
C ILE A 124 -12.34 -8.67 25.97
N GLY A 125 -12.46 -9.25 27.17
CA GLY A 125 -12.20 -10.66 27.42
C GLY A 125 -13.19 -11.56 26.67
N GLN A 126 -14.48 -11.23 26.72
CA GLN A 126 -15.51 -11.97 26.01
C GLN A 126 -15.36 -11.82 24.49
N LEU A 127 -15.12 -10.60 24.01
CA LEU A 127 -14.89 -10.35 22.59
C LEU A 127 -13.72 -11.18 22.06
N LYS A 128 -12.60 -11.23 22.79
CA LYS A 128 -11.44 -12.06 22.43
C LYS A 128 -11.83 -13.54 22.33
N SER A 129 -12.58 -14.06 23.28
CA SER A 129 -13.03 -15.45 23.27
C SER A 129 -13.91 -15.75 22.05
N ASN A 130 -14.83 -14.84 21.71
CA ASN A 130 -15.71 -14.97 20.56
C ASN A 130 -14.91 -14.97 19.25
N LEU A 131 -13.99 -14.02 19.08
CA LEU A 131 -13.13 -13.94 17.89
C LEU A 131 -12.26 -15.19 17.69
N ILE A 132 -11.74 -15.78 18.77
CA ILE A 132 -11.01 -17.05 18.69
C ILE A 132 -11.94 -18.18 18.26
N GLY A 133 -13.18 -18.22 18.79
CA GLY A 133 -14.22 -19.16 18.37
C GLY A 133 -14.50 -19.07 16.87
N ASP A 134 -14.75 -17.86 16.38
CA ASP A 134 -15.03 -17.60 14.97
C ASP A 134 -13.85 -18.02 14.09
N LEU A 135 -12.61 -17.68 14.46
CA LEU A 135 -11.41 -18.09 13.71
C LEU A 135 -11.23 -19.61 13.65
N ASN A 136 -11.61 -20.35 14.70
CA ASN A 136 -11.57 -21.80 14.70
C ASN A 136 -12.61 -22.39 13.74
N ILE A 137 -13.81 -21.81 13.66
CA ILE A 137 -14.82 -22.20 12.67
C ILE A 137 -14.33 -21.92 11.26
N ILE A 138 -13.80 -20.72 11.03
CA ILE A 138 -13.30 -20.27 9.72
C ILE A 138 -12.18 -21.18 9.21
N ARG A 139 -11.28 -21.61 10.10
CA ARG A 139 -10.19 -22.54 9.78
C ARG A 139 -10.68 -23.87 9.20
N GLU A 140 -11.81 -24.37 9.66
CA GLU A 140 -12.34 -25.68 9.25
C GLU A 140 -13.18 -25.61 7.95
N MET A 141 -13.45 -24.42 7.44
CA MET A 141 -14.23 -24.27 6.21
C MET A 141 -13.50 -24.82 5.00
N LYS A 142 -14.22 -25.60 4.20
CA LYS A 142 -13.73 -26.21 2.97
C LYS A 142 -14.74 -26.06 1.84
N GLY A 143 -14.24 -26.03 0.61
CA GLY A 143 -15.04 -25.94 -0.60
C GLY A 143 -15.14 -24.53 -1.18
N PRO A 144 -15.78 -24.40 -2.36
CA PRO A 144 -15.83 -23.14 -3.08
C PRO A 144 -16.74 -22.12 -2.38
N ILE A 145 -16.37 -20.85 -2.49
CA ILE A 145 -17.26 -19.71 -2.21
C ILE A 145 -17.98 -19.36 -3.51
N LEU A 146 -19.31 -19.31 -3.46
CA LEU A 146 -20.15 -18.96 -4.60
C LEU A 146 -20.44 -17.47 -4.62
N ILE A 147 -20.78 -16.94 -5.79
CA ILE A 147 -21.22 -15.56 -5.96
C ILE A 147 -22.69 -15.59 -6.36
N SER A 148 -23.54 -14.89 -5.61
CA SER A 148 -24.96 -14.77 -5.93
C SER A 148 -25.18 -14.06 -7.26
N HIS A 149 -26.33 -14.30 -7.90
CA HIS A 149 -26.65 -13.70 -9.19
C HIS A 149 -26.70 -12.16 -9.13
N THR A 150 -27.25 -11.61 -8.03
CA THR A 150 -27.31 -10.16 -7.77
C THR A 150 -25.92 -9.57 -7.60
N ALA A 151 -25.05 -10.21 -6.80
CA ALA A 151 -23.67 -9.78 -6.61
C ALA A 151 -22.88 -9.77 -7.92
N ARG A 152 -23.05 -10.81 -8.76
CA ARG A 152 -22.40 -10.87 -10.07
C ARG A 152 -22.85 -9.71 -10.97
N ALA A 153 -24.15 -9.47 -11.08
CA ALA A 153 -24.68 -8.38 -11.90
C ALA A 153 -24.15 -7.01 -11.44
N LEU A 154 -24.13 -6.78 -10.12
CA LEU A 154 -23.62 -5.54 -9.54
C LEU A 154 -22.11 -5.36 -9.78
N ALA A 155 -21.32 -6.41 -9.62
CA ALA A 155 -19.88 -6.38 -9.90
C ALA A 155 -19.59 -6.12 -11.38
N GLU A 156 -20.34 -6.74 -12.30
CA GLU A 156 -20.19 -6.52 -13.74
C GLU A 156 -20.55 -5.09 -14.16
N GLU A 157 -21.63 -4.53 -13.61
CA GLU A 157 -22.03 -3.15 -13.86
C GLU A 157 -20.97 -2.17 -13.36
N TRP A 158 -20.53 -2.35 -12.12
CA TRP A 158 -19.45 -1.56 -11.52
C TRP A 158 -18.18 -1.64 -12.37
N TYR A 159 -17.75 -2.84 -12.76
CA TYR A 159 -16.50 -3.04 -13.51
C TYR A 159 -16.53 -2.32 -14.87
N LYS A 160 -17.65 -2.38 -15.59
CA LYS A 160 -17.85 -1.65 -16.86
C LYS A 160 -17.70 -0.14 -16.64
N ARG A 161 -18.32 0.40 -15.60
CA ARG A 161 -18.21 1.84 -15.27
C ARG A 161 -16.80 2.23 -14.87
N GLU A 162 -16.13 1.36 -14.13
CA GLU A 162 -14.78 1.60 -13.61
C GLU A 162 -13.73 1.66 -14.72
N LEU A 163 -13.86 0.83 -15.76
CA LEU A 163 -12.91 0.74 -16.89
C LEU A 163 -12.78 2.05 -17.69
N TYR A 164 -13.86 2.85 -17.77
CA TYR A 164 -13.88 4.09 -18.54
C TYR A 164 -13.47 5.34 -17.74
N LYS A 165 -13.13 5.19 -16.46
CA LYS A 165 -12.67 6.32 -15.64
C LYS A 165 -11.25 6.73 -16.04
N THR A 166 -11.06 8.01 -16.35
CA THR A 166 -9.71 8.58 -16.48
C THR A 166 -9.07 8.72 -15.11
N ARG A 167 -7.83 8.26 -14.98
CA ARG A 167 -7.11 8.18 -13.71
C ARG A 167 -5.66 8.59 -13.89
N ASP A 168 -5.00 8.89 -12.78
CA ASP A 168 -3.55 9.10 -12.80
C ASP A 168 -2.87 7.81 -13.29
N PRO A 169 -2.04 7.87 -14.35
CA PRO A 169 -1.27 6.73 -14.84
C PRO A 169 -0.46 6.01 -13.74
N LYS A 170 -0.04 6.73 -12.70
CA LYS A 170 0.69 6.16 -11.56
C LYS A 170 -0.12 5.13 -10.76
N LEU A 171 -1.45 5.20 -10.82
CA LEU A 171 -2.37 4.30 -10.12
C LEU A 171 -2.95 3.22 -11.03
N GLU A 172 -2.60 3.21 -12.32
CA GLU A 172 -3.14 2.27 -13.30
C GLU A 172 -2.96 0.81 -12.85
N GLY A 173 -1.78 0.48 -12.31
CA GLY A 173 -1.50 -0.87 -11.80
C GLY A 173 -2.44 -1.30 -10.67
N TYR A 174 -2.74 -0.41 -9.72
CA TYR A 174 -3.70 -0.69 -8.64
C TYR A 174 -5.10 -0.91 -9.20
N PHE A 175 -5.58 0.02 -10.04
CA PHE A 175 -6.93 -0.05 -10.58
C PHE A 175 -7.15 -1.25 -11.51
N ALA A 176 -6.11 -1.68 -12.24
CA ALA A 176 -6.14 -2.90 -13.03
C ALA A 176 -6.44 -4.15 -12.19
N ARG A 177 -6.11 -4.15 -10.89
CA ARG A 177 -6.31 -5.28 -9.95
C ARG A 177 -7.36 -5.00 -8.85
N LYS A 178 -8.04 -3.85 -8.91
CA LYS A 178 -9.06 -3.48 -7.92
C LYS A 178 -10.19 -4.51 -7.88
N HIS A 179 -10.57 -5.08 -9.03
CA HIS A 179 -11.60 -6.11 -9.11
C HIS A 179 -11.22 -7.41 -8.38
N ASP A 180 -9.99 -7.90 -8.55
CA ASP A 180 -9.48 -9.07 -7.81
C ASP A 180 -9.50 -8.81 -6.31
N THR A 181 -9.07 -7.62 -5.91
CA THR A 181 -9.02 -7.20 -4.51
C THR A 181 -10.42 -7.08 -3.93
N MET A 182 -11.37 -6.51 -4.67
CA MET A 182 -12.77 -6.42 -4.30
C MET A 182 -13.35 -7.81 -4.02
N PHE A 183 -13.12 -8.80 -4.89
CA PHE A 183 -13.61 -10.16 -4.65
C PHE A 183 -12.96 -10.80 -3.42
N LYS A 184 -11.65 -10.64 -3.22
CA LYS A 184 -10.95 -11.14 -2.02
C LYS A 184 -11.53 -10.55 -0.74
N VAL A 185 -11.76 -9.23 -0.69
CA VAL A 185 -12.36 -8.56 0.47
C VAL A 185 -13.81 -9.01 0.67
N ALA A 186 -14.60 -9.12 -0.40
CA ALA A 186 -15.98 -9.59 -0.32
C ALA A 186 -16.07 -11.05 0.20
N MET A 187 -15.14 -11.92 -0.19
CA MET A 187 -15.02 -13.27 0.35
C MET A 187 -14.71 -13.25 1.86
N ILE A 188 -13.76 -12.41 2.29
CA ILE A 188 -13.42 -12.25 3.71
C ILE A 188 -14.64 -11.76 4.51
N LEU A 189 -15.38 -10.78 3.97
CA LEU A 189 -16.60 -10.25 4.60
C LEU A 189 -17.68 -11.34 4.75
N SER A 190 -17.95 -12.09 3.68
CA SER A 190 -18.89 -13.23 3.70
C SER A 190 -18.54 -14.22 4.80
N VAL A 191 -17.28 -14.63 4.85
CA VAL A 191 -16.75 -15.58 5.84
C VAL A 191 -16.77 -15.02 7.27
N SER A 192 -16.58 -13.71 7.44
CA SER A 192 -16.62 -13.07 8.75
C SER A 192 -18.02 -12.92 9.32
N GLU A 193 -19.06 -12.99 8.46
CA GLU A 193 -20.45 -12.77 8.83
C GLU A 193 -21.25 -14.09 8.90
N GLY A 194 -20.76 -15.18 8.30
CA GLY A 194 -21.39 -16.50 8.37
C GLY A 194 -20.65 -17.61 7.61
N GLU A 195 -21.26 -18.79 7.60
CA GLU A 195 -20.69 -20.03 7.04
C GLU A 195 -21.31 -20.46 5.69
N ASP A 196 -22.20 -19.64 5.13
CA ASP A 196 -22.97 -19.96 3.92
C ASP A 196 -22.11 -20.09 2.65
N ARG A 197 -20.89 -19.53 2.67
CA ARG A 197 -19.95 -19.46 1.55
C ARG A 197 -20.59 -18.82 0.31
N VAL A 198 -21.40 -17.76 0.50
CA VAL A 198 -22.02 -17.01 -0.59
C VAL A 198 -21.68 -15.52 -0.50
N VAL A 199 -21.05 -15.00 -1.56
CA VAL A 199 -20.87 -13.56 -1.75
C VAL A 199 -22.17 -12.94 -2.27
N THR A 200 -22.72 -12.03 -1.47
CA THR A 200 -23.93 -11.25 -1.76
C THR A 200 -23.57 -9.86 -2.29
N ASP A 201 -24.54 -9.16 -2.86
CA ASP A 201 -24.42 -7.78 -3.31
C ASP A 201 -23.91 -6.86 -2.19
N ARG A 202 -24.45 -7.03 -0.97
CA ARG A 202 -23.95 -6.32 0.22
C ARG A 202 -22.46 -6.52 0.49
N HIS A 203 -21.90 -7.71 0.25
CA HIS A 203 -20.47 -7.96 0.44
C HIS A 203 -19.64 -7.22 -0.62
N ILE A 204 -20.11 -7.18 -1.87
CA ILE A 204 -19.46 -6.44 -2.95
C ILE A 204 -19.50 -4.93 -2.67
N GLU A 205 -20.67 -4.38 -2.29
CA GLU A 205 -20.82 -2.95 -1.97
C GLU A 205 -19.91 -2.53 -0.81
N LYS A 206 -19.88 -3.31 0.29
CA LYS A 206 -18.98 -3.04 1.42
C LYS A 206 -17.52 -3.11 1.02
N ALA A 207 -17.13 -4.10 0.21
CA ALA A 207 -15.75 -4.23 -0.26
C ALA A 207 -15.33 -3.03 -1.13
N LEU A 208 -16.19 -2.59 -2.05
CA LEU A 208 -15.96 -1.41 -2.87
C LEU A 208 -15.84 -0.15 -2.02
N PHE A 209 -16.76 0.05 -1.07
CA PHE A 209 -16.71 1.17 -0.15
C PHE A 209 -15.39 1.23 0.63
N MET A 210 -14.93 0.08 1.18
CA MET A 210 -13.65 0.02 1.89
C MET A 210 -12.45 0.36 1.00
N LEU A 211 -12.45 -0.09 -0.25
CA LEU A 211 -11.38 0.19 -1.21
C LEU A 211 -11.39 1.66 -1.64
N GLU A 212 -12.56 2.23 -1.91
CA GLU A 212 -12.72 3.64 -2.27
C GLU A 212 -12.30 4.57 -1.11
N GLU A 213 -12.66 4.23 0.13
CA GLU A 213 -12.18 4.97 1.31
C GLU A 213 -10.65 4.90 1.46
N ASN A 214 -10.03 3.78 1.09
CA ASN A 214 -8.58 3.63 1.11
C ASN A 214 -7.87 4.43 0.00
N GLU A 215 -8.53 4.64 -1.14
CA GLU A 215 -7.98 5.34 -2.30
C GLU A 215 -7.60 6.80 -1.99
N TYR A 216 -8.36 7.49 -1.12
CA TYR A 216 -8.01 8.85 -0.67
C TYR A 216 -6.62 8.94 -0.02
N GLY A 217 -6.20 7.90 0.72
CA GLY A 217 -4.87 7.83 1.31
C GLY A 217 -3.79 7.39 0.32
N LEU A 218 -4.19 6.63 -0.70
CA LEU A 218 -3.29 6.07 -1.71
C LEU A 218 -2.76 7.14 -2.67
N GLU A 219 -3.59 8.10 -3.08
CA GLU A 219 -3.18 9.21 -3.95
C GLU A 219 -1.99 9.97 -3.35
N GLY A 220 -2.07 10.35 -2.07
CA GLY A 220 -0.99 11.04 -1.37
C GLY A 220 0.25 10.15 -1.19
N LEU A 221 0.08 8.84 -1.00
CA LEU A 221 1.22 7.92 -0.91
C LEU A 221 1.95 7.82 -2.25
N VAL A 222 1.22 7.52 -3.33
CA VAL A 222 1.77 7.27 -4.66
C VAL A 222 2.35 8.54 -5.27
N ALA A 223 1.70 9.69 -5.08
CA ALA A 223 2.28 10.99 -5.43
C ALA A 223 3.68 11.14 -4.80
N SER A 224 3.80 10.72 -3.55
CA SER A 224 5.04 10.86 -2.80
C SER A 224 6.10 9.78 -3.06
N VAL A 225 5.69 8.57 -3.46
CA VAL A 225 6.60 7.45 -3.82
C VAL A 225 7.12 7.62 -5.24
N VAL A 226 6.30 8.13 -6.16
CA VAL A 226 6.67 8.37 -7.57
C VAL A 226 7.31 9.74 -7.76
N ALA A 227 7.27 10.62 -6.76
CA ALA A 227 7.97 11.89 -6.82
C ALA A 227 9.46 11.63 -7.09
N ASN A 228 9.96 12.09 -8.24
CA ASN A 228 11.40 12.22 -8.47
C ASN A 228 12.03 12.96 -7.27
N PRO A 229 13.31 12.75 -6.92
CA PRO A 229 13.97 13.46 -5.83
C PRO A 229 13.74 14.99 -5.90
N ILE A 230 13.73 15.53 -7.12
CA ILE A 230 13.41 16.93 -7.42
C ILE A 230 11.94 17.27 -7.10
N GLY A 231 10.99 16.40 -7.41
CA GLY A 231 9.57 16.57 -7.06
C GLY A 231 9.31 16.51 -5.55
N GLY A 232 9.99 15.61 -4.83
CA GLY A 232 9.89 15.51 -3.37
C GLY A 232 10.47 16.73 -2.66
N ASP A 233 11.57 17.29 -3.16
CA ASP A 233 12.12 18.54 -2.63
C ASP A 233 11.27 19.76 -3.03
N THR A 234 10.61 19.74 -4.19
CA THR A 234 9.60 20.75 -4.58
C THR A 234 8.41 20.74 -3.62
N GLU A 235 7.93 19.55 -3.24
CA GLU A 235 6.83 19.39 -2.27
C GLU A 235 7.22 19.90 -0.88
N LYS A 236 8.45 19.63 -0.41
CA LYS A 236 8.97 20.20 0.85
C LYS A 236 9.01 21.73 0.81
N ILE A 237 9.43 22.32 -0.30
CA ILE A 237 9.42 23.79 -0.48
C ILE A 237 7.99 24.32 -0.39
N LEU A 238 7.04 23.67 -1.06
CA LEU A 238 5.63 24.03 -1.00
C LEU A 238 5.10 23.95 0.44
N ASP A 239 5.47 22.92 1.19
CA ASP A 239 5.07 22.73 2.59
C ASP A 239 5.65 23.79 3.53
N ILE A 240 6.89 24.22 3.29
CA ILE A 240 7.51 25.36 4.00
C ILE A 240 6.73 26.64 3.75
N ILE A 241 6.37 26.92 2.49
CA ILE A 241 5.58 28.10 2.11
C ILE A 241 4.18 28.04 2.75
N LYS A 242 3.51 26.88 2.68
CA LYS A 242 2.18 26.65 3.28
C LYS A 242 2.16 26.92 4.78
N ARG A 243 3.19 26.50 5.51
CA ARG A 243 3.30 26.72 6.96
C ARG A 243 3.64 28.17 7.32
N ALA A 244 4.40 28.85 6.47
CA ALA A 244 4.76 30.26 6.67
C ALA A 244 3.62 31.22 6.28
N GLY A 245 2.70 30.81 5.40
CA GLY A 245 1.67 31.65 4.80
C GLY A 245 2.27 32.56 3.71
N THR A 246 3.14 33.49 4.13
CA THR A 246 3.95 34.34 3.25
C THR A 246 5.42 34.26 3.67
N ILE A 247 6.32 34.03 2.72
CA ILE A 247 7.76 33.88 3.00
C ILE A 247 8.62 34.67 2.00
N LYS A 248 9.68 35.33 2.51
CA LYS A 248 10.68 36.01 1.66
C LYS A 248 11.59 35.00 0.97
N HIS A 249 12.05 35.29 -0.23
CA HIS A 249 12.96 34.40 -0.98
C HIS A 249 14.24 34.07 -0.20
N SER A 250 14.84 35.06 0.46
CA SER A 250 16.02 34.86 1.31
C SER A 250 15.75 33.94 2.51
N GLU A 251 14.56 34.03 3.11
CA GLU A 251 14.16 33.18 4.22
C GLU A 251 13.86 31.74 3.75
N LEU A 252 13.23 31.59 2.58
CA LEU A 252 13.00 30.30 1.95
C LEU A 252 14.34 29.58 1.69
N LEU A 253 15.31 30.26 1.06
CA LEU A 253 16.65 29.72 0.84
C LEU A 253 17.32 29.31 2.16
N ARG A 254 17.18 30.11 3.21
CA ARG A 254 17.73 29.81 4.55
C ARG A 254 17.05 28.60 5.21
N LYS A 255 15.85 28.22 4.80
CA LYS A 255 15.20 26.97 5.25
C LYS A 255 15.56 25.77 4.36
N CYS A 256 15.94 26.01 3.11
CA CYS A 256 16.21 24.95 2.12
C CYS A 256 17.69 24.58 1.92
N TRP A 257 18.65 25.40 2.37
CA TRP A 257 20.08 25.25 2.05
C TRP A 257 20.70 23.89 2.41
N ARG A 258 20.12 23.15 3.35
CA ARG A 258 20.62 21.83 3.77
C ARG A 258 20.34 20.72 2.77
N PHE A 259 19.38 20.91 1.87
CA PHE A 259 18.95 19.87 0.92
C PHE A 259 18.88 20.33 -0.54
N ALA A 260 18.88 21.63 -0.83
CA ALA A 260 18.89 22.15 -2.20
C ALA A 260 19.76 23.41 -2.35
N SER A 261 20.45 23.54 -3.49
CA SER A 261 21.19 24.76 -3.86
C SER A 261 20.23 25.87 -4.32
N ALA A 262 20.72 27.11 -4.42
CA ALA A 262 19.92 28.25 -4.85
C ALA A 262 19.33 28.08 -6.26
N ASP A 263 20.10 27.48 -7.18
CA ASP A 263 19.66 27.22 -8.55
C ASP A 263 18.52 26.18 -8.58
N VAL A 264 18.67 25.11 -7.80
CA VAL A 264 17.67 24.05 -7.67
C VAL A 264 16.38 24.60 -7.04
N VAL A 265 16.49 25.38 -5.96
CA VAL A 265 15.33 26.04 -5.33
C VAL A 265 14.63 26.97 -6.33
N SER A 266 15.38 27.73 -7.15
CA SER A 266 14.79 28.64 -8.14
C SER A 266 14.00 27.89 -9.22
N GLN A 267 14.50 26.74 -9.69
CA GLN A 267 13.78 25.88 -10.62
C GLN A 267 12.49 25.33 -9.99
N MET A 268 12.55 24.83 -8.75
CA MET A 268 11.38 24.29 -8.05
C MET A 268 10.31 25.35 -7.80
N VAL A 269 10.72 26.55 -7.38
CA VAL A 269 9.81 27.70 -7.21
C VAL A 269 9.17 28.10 -8.53
N LYS A 270 9.94 28.13 -9.62
CA LYS A 270 9.40 28.42 -10.96
C LYS A 270 8.29 27.43 -11.32
N THR A 271 8.52 26.14 -11.11
CA THR A 271 7.49 25.10 -11.31
C THR A 271 6.24 25.35 -10.46
N LEU A 272 6.38 25.71 -9.18
CA LEU A 272 5.25 25.99 -8.28
C LEU A 272 4.45 27.24 -8.69
N VAL A 273 5.12 28.27 -9.21
CA VAL A 273 4.46 29.48 -9.74
C VAL A 273 3.72 29.17 -11.05
N GLU A 274 4.36 28.47 -11.99
CA GLU A 274 3.76 28.13 -13.28
C GLU A 274 2.59 27.15 -13.15
N SER A 275 2.64 26.24 -12.17
CA SER A 275 1.54 25.35 -11.82
C SER A 275 0.43 26.00 -10.98
N LYS A 276 0.58 27.27 -10.59
CA LYS A 276 -0.38 28.06 -9.79
C LYS A 276 -0.62 27.52 -8.37
N GLU A 277 0.34 26.81 -7.80
CA GLU A 277 0.32 26.40 -6.38
C GLU A 277 0.73 27.55 -5.44
N ILE A 278 1.58 28.46 -5.93
CA ILE A 278 2.04 29.65 -5.20
C ILE A 278 2.02 30.89 -6.10
N LYS A 279 1.95 32.06 -5.48
CA LYS A 279 2.10 33.36 -6.13
C LYS A 279 3.42 34.00 -5.71
N SER A 280 4.13 34.60 -6.67
CA SER A 280 5.30 35.44 -6.40
C SER A 280 4.94 36.92 -6.54
N GLU A 281 5.24 37.72 -5.53
CA GLU A 281 5.03 39.17 -5.55
C GLU A 281 6.30 39.89 -5.10
N LEU A 282 6.43 41.16 -5.48
CA LEU A 282 7.42 42.06 -4.90
C LEU A 282 6.78 42.75 -3.69
N GLU A 283 7.50 42.79 -2.57
CA GLU A 283 7.13 43.57 -1.39
C GLU A 283 7.08 45.07 -1.75
N LYS A 284 6.49 45.90 -0.90
CA LYS A 284 6.31 47.35 -1.15
C LYS A 284 7.62 48.12 -1.42
N ASP A 285 8.76 47.52 -1.10
CA ASP A 285 10.11 48.04 -1.38
C ASP A 285 10.58 47.81 -2.83
N ASN A 286 9.80 47.10 -3.64
CA ASN A 286 10.05 46.72 -5.03
C ASN A 286 11.37 45.94 -5.24
N ARG A 287 11.93 45.34 -4.18
CA ARG A 287 13.23 44.65 -4.19
C ARG A 287 13.15 43.28 -3.55
N THR A 288 12.28 43.08 -2.58
CA THR A 288 12.15 41.82 -1.86
C THR A 288 11.09 40.95 -2.51
N LEU A 289 11.51 39.78 -3.00
CA LEU A 289 10.59 38.81 -3.57
C LEU A 289 9.95 37.96 -2.45
N ILE A 290 8.62 37.88 -2.46
CA ILE A 290 7.82 37.11 -1.50
C ILE A 290 6.99 36.05 -2.21
N TYR A 291 6.77 34.93 -1.53
CA TYR A 291 5.93 33.83 -1.99
C TYR A 291 4.77 33.62 -1.03
N THR A 292 3.57 33.48 -1.58
CA THR A 292 2.34 33.23 -0.82
C THR A 292 1.56 32.11 -1.50
N ARG A 293 0.91 31.24 -0.71
CA ARG A 293 0.05 30.18 -1.26
C ARG A 293 -1.20 30.78 -1.94
N ILE A 294 -1.64 30.18 -3.04
CA ILE A 294 -2.95 30.44 -3.66
C ILE A 294 -4.04 29.57 -3.00
#